data_AF-A0AA96RXE1-F1
#
_entry.id   AF-A0AA96RXE1-F1
#
_cell.length_a   1.000
_cell.length_b   1.000
_cell.length_c   1.000
_cell.angle_alpha   90.00
_cell.angle_beta   90.00
_cell.angle_gamma   90.00
#
_symmetry.space_group_name_H-M   'P 1'
#
loop_
_entity.id
_entity.type
_entity.pdbx_description
1 polymer ?
#
loop_
_entity_poly.entity_id
_entity_poly.type
_entity_poly.pdbx_seq_one_letter_code
_entity_poly.pdbx_strand_id
1 'polypeptide(L)'
;MGNKEILKSTKYCDLLGQGRVDNGDAISALETIRVKSSGNDEIRFAYYKKTENGNDRMIPRPLDLSEDELLTLFEDAIDKNVFSPYFLKKLKEII
;
A
#
# COMPACT_ATOMS: atom_id res chain seq x y z
N MET A 1 -13.27 7.75 13.02
CA MET A 1 -11.99 7.42 12.36
C MET A 1 -11.14 8.67 12.40
N GLY A 2 -10.04 8.67 13.15
CA GLY A 2 -9.18 9.85 13.28
C GLY A 2 -8.63 10.30 11.91
N ASN A 3 -8.35 11.59 11.77
CA ASN A 3 -7.72 12.14 10.57
C ASN A 3 -6.40 11.41 10.32
N LYS A 4 -6.35 10.50 9.34
CA LYS A 4 -5.10 9.96 8.82
C LYS A 4 -4.37 11.10 8.11
N GLU A 5 -3.11 11.32 8.46
CA GLU A 5 -2.26 12.31 7.81
C GLU A 5 -2.05 11.92 6.33
N ILE A 6 -2.11 12.90 5.44
CA ILE A 6 -1.90 12.66 4.00
C ILE A 6 -0.39 12.58 3.76
N LEU A 7 0.11 11.37 3.48
CA LEU A 7 1.52 11.11 3.17
C LEU A 7 1.92 11.71 1.81
N LYS A 8 1.01 11.66 0.83
CA LYS A 8 1.22 12.22 -0.51
C LYS A 8 -0.12 12.47 -1.18
N SER A 9 -0.27 13.62 -1.85
CA SER A 9 -1.48 13.94 -2.63
C SER A 9 -1.18 13.92 -4.13
N THR A 10 -2.12 13.41 -4.92
CA THR A 10 -2.09 13.44 -6.40
C THR A 10 -3.40 14.00 -6.95
N LYS A 11 -3.53 14.14 -8.28
CA LYS A 11 -4.82 14.51 -8.89
C LYS A 11 -5.90 13.44 -8.69
N TYR A 12 -5.52 12.18 -8.55
CA TYR A 12 -6.43 11.03 -8.47
C TYR A 12 -6.82 10.69 -7.03
N CYS A 13 -5.84 10.61 -6.13
CA CYS A 13 -6.04 10.15 -4.75
C CYS A 13 -5.08 10.82 -3.76
N ASP A 14 -5.43 10.73 -2.47
CA ASP A 14 -4.54 11.01 -1.34
C ASP A 14 -4.04 9.69 -0.75
N LEU A 15 -2.73 9.56 -0.54
CA LEU A 15 -2.11 8.41 0.12
C LEU A 15 -2.15 8.61 1.63
N LEU A 16 -2.77 7.69 2.37
CA LEU A 16 -3.02 7.77 3.81
C LEU A 16 -2.17 6.77 4.63
N GLY A 17 -1.58 5.77 3.98
CA GLY A 17 -0.76 4.74 4.61
C GLY A 17 -0.06 3.90 3.56
N GLN A 18 1.13 3.41 3.87
CA GLN A 18 1.94 2.59 2.96
C GLN A 18 2.77 1.57 3.74
N GLY A 19 2.55 0.28 3.48
CA GLY A 19 3.49 -0.80 3.77
C GLY A 19 4.30 -1.12 2.50
N ARG A 20 5.58 -1.46 2.62
CA ARG A 20 6.46 -1.69 1.47
C ARG A 20 7.60 -2.68 1.75
N VAL A 21 7.96 -3.44 0.72
CA VAL A 21 9.13 -4.32 0.68
C VAL A 21 10.04 -3.91 -0.48
N ASP A 22 11.34 -3.77 -0.21
CA ASP A 22 12.37 -3.44 -1.20
C ASP A 22 13.23 -4.69 -1.43
N ASN A 23 13.33 -5.16 -2.67
CA ASN A 23 14.13 -6.33 -3.04
C ASN A 23 15.42 -5.96 -3.79
N GLY A 24 15.79 -4.68 -3.81
CA GLY A 24 16.98 -4.15 -4.48
C GLY A 24 16.71 -3.66 -5.91
N ASP A 25 15.84 -4.33 -6.64
CA ASP A 25 15.47 -3.97 -8.03
C ASP A 25 14.20 -3.13 -8.09
N ALA A 26 13.27 -3.35 -7.16
CA ALA A 26 11.97 -2.70 -7.14
C ALA A 26 11.37 -2.66 -5.72
N ILE A 27 10.34 -1.83 -5.56
CA ILE A 27 9.58 -1.72 -4.32
C ILE A 27 8.15 -2.16 -4.58
N SER A 28 7.71 -3.12 -3.78
CA SER A 28 6.33 -3.63 -3.72
C SER A 28 5.63 -2.98 -2.54
N ALA A 29 4.40 -2.51 -2.70
CA ALA A 29 3.69 -1.77 -1.66
C ALA A 29 2.20 -2.10 -1.56
N LEU A 30 1.70 -2.03 -0.32
CA LEU A 30 0.28 -2.02 0.03
C LEU A 30 -0.07 -0.65 0.61
N GLU A 31 -1.04 0.01 -0.01
CA GLU A 31 -1.34 1.41 0.30
C GLU A 31 -2.80 1.59 0.68
N THR A 32 -3.06 2.42 1.69
CA THR A 32 -4.39 3.00 1.88
C THR A 32 -4.47 4.30 1.09
N ILE A 33 -5.40 4.41 0.15
CA ILE A 33 -5.64 5.64 -0.59
C ILE A 33 -7.06 6.14 -0.37
N ARG A 34 -7.25 7.46 -0.36
CA ARG A 34 -8.55 8.10 -0.52
C ARG A 34 -8.74 8.55 -1.95
N VAL A 35 -9.67 7.95 -2.67
CA VAL A 35 -9.97 8.32 -4.06
C VAL A 35 -10.77 9.63 -4.07
N LYS A 36 -10.30 10.65 -4.81
CA LYS A 36 -10.90 12.00 -4.73
C LYS A 36 -12.30 12.09 -5.34
N SER A 37 -12.57 11.31 -6.39
CA SER A 37 -13.86 11.32 -7.07
C SER A 37 -14.98 10.66 -6.25
N SER A 38 -14.65 9.63 -5.45
CA SER A 38 -15.62 8.88 -4.65
C SER A 38 -15.60 9.26 -3.17
N GLY A 39 -14.48 9.76 -2.66
CA GLY A 39 -14.23 9.99 -1.24
C GLY A 39 -13.94 8.71 -0.45
N ASN A 40 -13.90 7.54 -1.11
CA ASN A 40 -13.72 6.25 -0.45
C ASN A 40 -12.24 5.95 -0.17
N ASP A 41 -12.00 5.27 0.94
CA ASP A 41 -10.70 4.69 1.25
C ASP A 41 -10.59 3.28 0.65
N GLU A 42 -9.54 3.03 -0.12
CA GLU A 42 -9.27 1.78 -0.84
C GLU A 42 -7.89 1.24 -0.50
N ILE A 43 -7.70 -0.09 -0.61
CA ILE A 43 -6.40 -0.74 -0.53
C ILE A 43 -5.87 -0.95 -1.94
N ARG A 44 -4.71 -0.37 -2.23
CA ARG A 44 -4.03 -0.47 -3.53
C ARG A 44 -2.76 -1.30 -3.40
N PHE A 45 -2.61 -2.27 -4.29
CA PHE A 45 -1.32 -2.90 -4.56
C PHE A 45 -0.56 -2.00 -5.53
N ALA A 46 0.65 -1.59 -5.16
CA ALA A 46 1.48 -0.68 -5.95
C ALA A 46 2.87 -1.28 -6.16
N TYR A 47 3.43 -1.00 -7.34
CA TYR A 47 4.76 -1.45 -7.73
C TYR A 47 5.56 -0.25 -8.22
N TYR A 48 6.76 -0.07 -7.67
CA TYR A 48 7.64 1.04 -7.98
C TYR A 48 8.98 0.53 -8.48
N LYS A 49 9.53 1.20 -9.50
CA LYS A 49 10.92 0.99 -9.94
C LYS A 49 11.73 2.25 -9.77
N LYS A 50 13.02 2.09 -9.47
CA LYS A 50 13.96 3.20 -9.50
C LYS A 50 14.16 3.68 -10.93
N THR A 51 14.12 4.99 -11.11
CA THR A 51 14.53 5.67 -12.33
C THR A 51 16.04 5.80 -12.37
N GLU A 52 16.60 6.08 -13.55
CA GLU A 52 18.05 6.35 -13.72
C GLU A 52 18.55 7.47 -12.79
N ASN A 53 17.66 8.41 -12.44
CA ASN A 53 17.95 9.53 -11.55
C ASN A 53 17.73 9.20 -10.06
N GLY A 54 17.50 7.92 -9.71
CA GLY A 54 17.33 7.44 -8.33
C GLY A 54 15.94 7.62 -7.71
N ASN A 55 15.00 8.27 -8.41
CA ASN A 55 13.63 8.46 -7.91
C ASN A 55 12.75 7.23 -8.15
N ASP A 56 11.82 6.93 -7.24
CA ASP A 56 10.85 5.84 -7.39
C ASP A 56 9.69 6.25 -8.32
N ARG A 57 9.43 5.43 -9.34
CA ARG A 57 8.32 5.61 -10.29
C ARG A 57 7.32 4.47 -10.17
N MET A 58 6.05 4.81 -9.93
CA MET A 58 4.95 3.84 -9.93
C MET A 58 4.75 3.27 -11.34
N ILE A 59 4.66 1.94 -11.43
CA ILE A 59 4.42 1.20 -12.66
C ILE A 59 3.00 0.64 -12.62
N PRO A 60 2.13 0.97 -13.59
CA PRO A 60 0.77 0.43 -13.65
C PRO A 60 0.79 -0.99 -14.23
N ARG A 61 1.22 -1.95 -13.41
CA ARG A 61 1.22 -3.39 -13.74
C ARG A 61 0.70 -4.20 -12.56
N PRO A 62 0.22 -5.43 -12.79
CA PRO A 62 -0.04 -6.38 -11.71
C PRO A 62 1.21 -6.53 -10.83
N LEU A 63 0.99 -6.63 -9.51
CA LEU A 63 2.05 -6.90 -8.56
C LEU A 63 2.06 -8.41 -8.29
N ASP A 64 3.07 -9.09 -8.85
CA ASP A 64 3.28 -10.52 -8.66
C ASP A 64 4.27 -10.72 -7.50
N LEU A 65 3.87 -11.49 -6.48
CA LEU A 65 4.68 -11.80 -5.29
C LEU A 65 4.61 -13.30 -5.00
N SER A 66 5.70 -13.85 -4.47
CA SER A 66 5.65 -15.16 -3.79
C SER A 66 4.85 -15.07 -2.49
N GLU A 67 4.46 -16.23 -1.93
CA GLU A 67 3.74 -16.28 -0.65
C GLU A 67 4.54 -15.64 0.49
N ASP A 68 5.85 -15.92 0.57
CA ASP A 68 6.72 -15.35 1.61
C ASP A 68 6.86 -13.82 1.49
N GLU A 69 7.00 -13.30 0.27
CA GLU A 69 7.05 -11.85 0.03
C GLU A 69 5.70 -11.18 0.35
N LEU A 70 4.60 -11.85 0.03
CA LEU A 70 3.25 -11.38 0.34
C LEU A 70 3.04 -11.34 1.86
N LEU A 71 3.46 -12.37 2.59
CA LEU A 71 3.39 -12.40 4.06
C LEU A 71 4.22 -11.27 4.67
N THR A 72 5.45 -11.08 4.21
CA THR A 72 6.34 -10.00 4.67
C THR A 72 5.70 -8.62 4.41
N LEU A 73 5.07 -8.44 3.26
CA LEU A 73 4.37 -7.21 2.92
C LEU A 73 3.14 -6.98 3.82
N PHE A 74 2.42 -8.04 4.17
CA PHE A 74 1.29 -7.97 5.10
C PHE A 74 1.74 -7.63 6.52
N GLU A 75 2.85 -8.21 7.00
CA GLU A 75 3.44 -7.87 8.30
C GLU A 75 3.76 -6.37 8.39
N ASP A 76 4.53 -5.84 7.42
CA ASP A 76 4.88 -4.41 7.39
C ASP A 76 3.63 -3.50 7.26
N ALA A 77 2.62 -3.93 6.48
CA ALA A 77 1.37 -3.21 6.33
C ALA A 77 0.52 -3.18 7.61
N ILE A 78 0.51 -4.27 8.38
CA ILE A 78 -0.15 -4.35 9.69
C ILE A 78 0.55 -3.40 10.67
N ASP A 79 1.87 -3.46 10.76
CA ASP A 79 2.67 -2.61 11.65
C ASP A 79 2.48 -1.12 11.34
N LYS A 80 2.33 -0.78 10.07
CA LYS A 80 2.09 0.60 9.60
C LYS A 80 0.62 1.00 9.55
N ASN A 81 -0.29 0.22 10.12
CA ASN A 81 -1.73 0.52 10.20
C ASN A 81 -2.38 0.81 8.83
N VAL A 82 -1.93 0.12 7.78
CA VAL A 82 -2.52 0.17 6.43
C VAL A 82 -3.94 -0.40 6.48
N PHE A 83 -4.11 -1.54 7.15
CA PHE A 83 -5.42 -2.15 7.32
C PHE A 83 -6.19 -1.52 8.48
N SER A 84 -7.51 -1.43 8.34
CA SER A 84 -8.37 -0.99 9.45
C SER A 84 -8.51 -2.08 10.51
N PRO A 85 -8.78 -1.72 11.78
CA PRO A 85 -9.06 -2.72 12.81
C PRO A 85 -10.24 -3.64 12.46
N TYR A 86 -11.24 -3.12 11.74
CA TYR A 86 -12.38 -3.90 11.26
C TYR A 86 -11.93 -4.97 10.25
N PHE A 87 -11.08 -4.61 9.28
CA PHE A 87 -10.54 -5.54 8.30
C PHE A 87 -9.72 -6.65 8.99
N LEU A 88 -8.81 -6.29 9.90
CA LEU A 88 -7.97 -7.27 10.59
C LEU A 88 -8.78 -8.22 11.47
N LYS A 89 -9.84 -7.73 12.13
CA LYS A 89 -10.76 -8.59 12.87
C LYS A 89 -11.43 -9.60 11.94
N LYS A 90 -11.95 -9.15 10.79
CA LYS A 90 -12.61 -10.04 9.82
C LYS A 90 -11.65 -11.04 9.21
N LEU A 91 -10.41 -10.64 8.93
CA LEU A 91 -9.38 -11.52 8.40
C LEU A 91 -9.09 -12.68 9.39
N LYS A 92 -8.96 -12.38 10.69
CA LYS A 92 -8.78 -13.39 11.75
C LYS A 92 -9.96 -14.33 11.94
N GLU A 93 -11.16 -13.98 11.47
CA GLU A 93 -12.35 -14.84 11.53
C GLU A 93 -12.44 -15.81 10.33
N ILE A 94 -11.65 -15.58 9.25
CA ILE A 94 -11.63 -16.42 8.04
C ILE A 94 -10.65 -17.60 8.18
N ILE A 95 -9.55 -17.38 8.92
CA ILE A 95 -8.52 -18.36 9.26
C ILE A 95 -8.83 -19.05 10.59
#